data_AF-A0A2J6PH46-F1
#
_entry.id   AF-A0A2J6PH46-F1
#
_cell.length_a   1.000
_cell.length_b   1.000
_cell.length_c   1.000
_cell.angle_alpha   90.00
_cell.angle_beta   90.00
_cell.angle_gamma   90.00
#
_symmetry.space_group_name_H-M   'P 1'
#
loop_
_entity.id
_entity.type
_entity.pdbx_description
1 polymer ?
#
loop_
_entity_poly.entity_id
_entity_poly.type
_entity_poly.pdbx_seq_one_letter_code
_entity_poly.pdbx_strand_id
1 'polypeptide(L)'
;RTSSDSSSGSSSSSYSSSYSSSYNYYDPAQQTRYSMDQSQPRVEVMRCSRCAKSVETITSSRTTEGGQRRVSTDDASASGMVRFGHNLYYCDRCARMVGYK
;
A
#
# COMPACT_ATOMS: atom_id res chain seq x y z
N ARG A 1 8.54 -18.77 39.23
CA ARG A 1 7.44 -19.64 38.75
C ARG A 1 7.90 -20.25 37.44
N THR A 2 8.43 -21.47 37.50
CA THR A 2 8.89 -22.24 36.34
C THR A 2 8.26 -23.61 36.46
N SER A 3 7.41 -23.94 35.50
CA SER A 3 6.69 -25.20 35.28
C SER A 3 6.46 -25.22 33.75
N SER A 4 6.59 -26.30 32.99
CA SER A 4 6.26 -27.72 33.23
C SER A 4 7.00 -28.54 32.14
N ASP A 5 7.66 -29.65 32.49
CA ASP A 5 7.22 -31.05 32.35
C ASP A 5 6.99 -31.61 30.92
N SER A 6 7.96 -32.43 30.52
CA SER A 6 7.95 -33.73 29.82
C SER A 6 6.72 -34.18 29.03
N SER A 7 6.95 -34.66 27.80
CA SER A 7 6.07 -35.68 27.20
C SER A 7 6.81 -36.69 26.31
N SER A 8 6.36 -37.92 26.53
CA SER A 8 6.79 -39.25 26.13
C SER A 8 6.81 -39.50 24.62
N GLY A 9 7.73 -40.35 24.18
CA GLY A 9 7.75 -40.88 22.82
C GLY A 9 6.69 -41.95 22.56
N SER A 10 6.37 -42.14 21.28
CA SER A 10 5.58 -43.28 20.79
C SER A 10 5.98 -43.64 19.35
N SER A 11 6.54 -44.85 19.22
CA SER A 11 6.39 -45.85 18.15
C SER A 11 6.01 -45.41 16.73
N SER A 12 6.95 -45.69 15.82
CA SER A 12 6.79 -45.78 14.37
C SER A 12 5.94 -46.98 13.96
N SER A 13 4.80 -46.73 13.33
CA SER A 13 4.22 -47.62 12.32
C SER A 13 3.05 -46.92 11.64
N SER A 14 3.06 -46.82 10.31
CA SER A 14 2.07 -47.51 9.47
C SER A 14 2.15 -47.08 8.00
N TYR A 15 2.40 -48.10 7.18
CA TYR A 15 1.79 -48.40 5.89
C TYR A 15 1.71 -47.30 4.81
N SER A 16 2.47 -47.54 3.74
CA SER A 16 2.22 -46.91 2.43
C SER A 16 0.95 -47.50 1.82
N SER A 17 -0.03 -46.65 1.51
CA SER A 17 -1.00 -46.96 0.46
C SER A 17 -1.26 -45.74 -0.39
N SER A 18 -0.72 -45.78 -1.59
CA SER A 18 -1.15 -44.98 -2.73
C SER A 18 -2.54 -45.43 -3.15
N TYR A 19 -3.57 -44.76 -2.66
CA TYR A 19 -4.90 -44.79 -3.25
C TYR A 19 -5.08 -43.51 -4.07
N SER A 20 -4.84 -43.63 -5.38
CA SER A 20 -5.29 -42.63 -6.34
C SER A 20 -6.80 -42.67 -6.39
N SER A 21 -7.44 -41.55 -6.06
CA SER A 21 -8.80 -41.28 -6.52
C SER A 21 -8.96 -39.82 -6.85
N SER A 22 -8.93 -39.59 -8.15
CA SER A 22 -9.37 -38.38 -8.83
C SER A 22 -10.85 -38.14 -8.55
N TYR A 23 -11.14 -37.18 -7.69
CA TYR A 23 -12.45 -36.53 -7.69
C TYR A 23 -12.26 -35.08 -8.15
N ASN A 24 -12.77 -34.82 -9.36
CA ASN A 24 -12.88 -33.48 -9.92
C ASN A 24 -13.74 -32.63 -8.97
N TYR A 25 -13.29 -31.42 -8.64
CA TYR A 25 -14.01 -30.18 -8.89
C TYR A 25 -13.30 -29.02 -8.19
N TYR A 26 -12.41 -28.33 -8.89
CA TYR A 26 -12.20 -26.89 -8.67
C TYR A 26 -11.58 -26.31 -9.93
N ASP A 27 -12.39 -25.52 -10.63
CA ASP A 27 -11.99 -24.70 -11.76
C ASP A 27 -10.97 -23.65 -11.25
N PRO A 28 -9.69 -23.69 -11.68
CA PRO A 28 -8.70 -22.71 -11.26
C PRO A 28 -8.75 -21.41 -12.08
N ALA A 29 -9.67 -21.25 -13.04
CA ALA A 29 -9.75 -20.07 -13.90
C ALA A 29 -10.42 -18.86 -13.21
N GLN A 30 -10.97 -19.02 -12.01
CA GLN A 30 -11.62 -17.93 -11.26
C GLN A 30 -11.07 -17.70 -9.85
N GLN A 31 -9.84 -18.11 -9.57
CA GLN A 31 -9.09 -17.42 -8.51
C GLN A 31 -8.72 -16.04 -9.05
N THR A 32 -9.67 -15.12 -8.89
CA THR A 32 -9.43 -13.68 -8.78
C THR A 32 -8.13 -13.52 -8.02
N ARG A 33 -7.07 -13.23 -8.77
CA ARG A 33 -5.79 -12.81 -8.23
C ARG A 33 -6.07 -11.46 -7.60
N TYR A 34 -6.63 -11.45 -6.39
CA TYR A 34 -6.52 -10.31 -5.50
C TYR A 34 -5.04 -10.24 -5.18
N SER A 35 -4.30 -9.62 -6.10
CA SER A 35 -2.95 -9.20 -5.88
C SER A 35 -3.01 -8.37 -4.61
N MET A 36 -2.42 -8.88 -3.53
CA MET A 36 -2.17 -8.12 -2.31
C MET A 36 -1.13 -6.99 -2.56
N ASP A 37 -0.88 -6.62 -3.82
CA ASP A 37 -0.41 -5.29 -4.19
C ASP A 37 -1.55 -4.26 -4.05
N GLN A 38 -2.30 -4.34 -2.93
CA GLN A 38 -3.21 -3.30 -2.54
C GLN A 38 -2.35 -2.16 -2.03
N SER A 39 -2.13 -1.18 -2.89
CA SER A 39 -1.61 0.15 -2.62
C SER A 39 -1.98 0.63 -1.22
N GLN A 40 -1.11 0.45 -0.22
CA GLN A 40 -1.44 0.86 1.13
C GLN A 40 -1.63 2.38 1.17
N PRO A 41 -2.74 2.88 1.75
CA PRO A 41 -2.95 4.30 1.90
C PRO A 41 -1.85 4.85 2.80
N ARG A 42 -1.20 5.94 2.39
CA ARG A 42 -0.14 6.58 3.15
C ARG A 42 -0.42 8.06 3.30
N VAL A 43 0.07 8.63 4.40
CA VAL A 43 0.04 10.07 4.60
C VAL A 43 1.28 10.67 3.96
N GLU A 44 1.08 11.62 3.04
CA GLU A 44 2.12 12.51 2.53
C GLU A 44 1.85 13.93 3.02
N VAL A 45 2.91 14.67 3.35
CA VAL A 45 2.82 16.05 3.85
C VAL A 45 3.41 17.00 2.82
N MET A 46 2.59 17.93 2.33
CA MET A 46 3.02 19.02 1.46
C MET A 46 3.24 20.29 2.27
N ARG A 47 4.29 21.06 1.94
CA ARG A 47 4.60 22.33 2.62
C ARG A 47 4.69 23.46 1.61
N CYS A 48 3.99 24.57 1.89
CA CYS A 48 4.10 25.78 1.10
C CYS A 48 5.49 26.40 1.26
N SER A 49 6.22 26.58 0.17
CA SER A 49 7.60 27.12 0.22
C SER A 49 7.67 28.61 0.61
N ARG A 50 6.54 29.33 0.61
CA ARG A 50 6.47 30.76 1.01
C ARG A 50 6.03 30.99 2.44
N CYS A 51 4.93 30.35 2.87
CA CYS A 51 4.34 30.58 4.19
C CYS A 51 4.47 29.40 5.15
N ALA A 52 5.18 28.34 4.75
CA ALA A 52 5.38 27.11 5.51
C ALA A 52 4.10 26.34 5.90
N LYS A 53 2.90 26.75 5.43
CA LYS A 53 1.64 26.02 5.61
C LYS A 53 1.81 24.56 5.19
N SER A 54 1.55 23.64 6.11
CA SER A 54 1.55 22.20 5.88
C SER A 54 0.14 21.69 5.60
N VAL A 55 0.01 20.72 4.71
CA VAL A 55 -1.23 20.00 4.41
C VAL A 55 -0.90 18.52 4.30
N GLU A 56 -1.70 17.69 4.94
CA GLU A 56 -1.57 16.24 4.91
C GLU A 56 -2.56 15.65 3.91
N THR A 57 -2.12 14.69 3.11
CA THR A 57 -2.95 14.03 2.11
C THR A 57 -2.75 12.53 2.17
N ILE A 58 -3.86 11.79 2.08
CA ILE A 58 -3.82 10.34 2.03
C ILE A 58 -3.72 9.91 0.57
N THR A 59 -2.56 9.41 0.16
CA THR A 59 -2.35 8.91 -1.20
C THR A 59 -2.33 7.39 -1.20
N SER A 60 -3.19 6.78 -2.01
CA SER A 60 -3.13 5.34 -2.34
C SER A 60 -2.24 5.20 -3.57
N SER A 61 -0.97 4.80 -3.40
CA SER A 61 -0.03 4.69 -4.54
C SER A 61 -0.48 3.58 -5.47
N ARG A 62 -1.13 3.92 -6.58
CA ARG A 62 -1.15 3.02 -7.72
C ARG A 62 0.30 2.82 -8.12
N THR A 63 0.82 1.64 -7.86
CA THR A 63 2.12 1.11 -8.26
C THR A 63 2.14 1.08 -9.79
N THR A 64 2.32 2.24 -10.42
CA THR A 64 2.81 2.25 -11.79
C THR A 64 4.29 1.90 -11.68
N GLU A 65 4.59 0.66 -12.02
CA GLU A 65 5.91 0.04 -12.03
C GLU A 65 7.02 1.08 -12.33
N GLY A 66 7.88 1.35 -11.35
CA GLY A 66 9.16 2.04 -11.55
C GLY A 66 9.24 3.57 -11.45
N GLY A 67 8.22 4.31 -10.98
CA GLY A 67 8.28 5.79 -11.04
C GLY A 67 7.84 6.54 -9.79
N GLN A 68 8.80 7.00 -8.98
CA GLN A 68 8.73 7.95 -7.86
C GLN A 68 7.37 8.17 -7.14
N ARG A 69 7.32 7.69 -5.89
CA ARG A 69 6.31 7.97 -4.85
C ARG A 69 6.13 9.48 -4.62
N ARG A 70 5.00 10.05 -5.07
CA ARG A 70 4.66 11.48 -4.90
C ARG A 70 3.16 11.70 -4.87
N VAL A 71 2.74 12.79 -4.24
CA VAL A 71 1.38 13.33 -4.36
C VAL A 71 1.06 13.65 -5.83
N SER A 72 -0.04 13.09 -6.32
CA SER A 72 -0.57 13.42 -7.65
C SER A 72 -0.88 14.92 -7.73
N THR A 73 -0.83 15.50 -8.93
CA THR A 73 -1.24 16.89 -9.13
C THR A 73 -2.71 17.10 -8.74
N ASP A 74 -3.54 16.10 -8.99
CA ASP A 74 -4.97 16.14 -8.63
C ASP A 74 -5.17 16.18 -7.12
N ASP A 75 -4.58 15.24 -6.37
CA ASP A 75 -4.59 15.21 -4.90
C ASP A 75 -4.04 16.50 -4.28
N ALA A 76 -2.99 17.07 -4.86
CA ALA A 76 -2.42 18.35 -4.43
C ALA A 76 -3.44 19.49 -4.60
N SER A 77 -4.05 19.58 -5.79
CA SER A 77 -5.04 20.61 -6.10
C SER A 77 -6.31 20.48 -5.26
N ALA A 78 -6.79 19.26 -5.01
CA ALA A 78 -7.92 18.98 -4.13
C ALA A 78 -7.67 19.46 -2.69
N SER A 79 -6.41 19.59 -2.29
CA SER A 79 -5.98 20.01 -0.96
C SER A 79 -5.63 21.50 -0.85
N GLY A 80 -5.92 22.30 -1.90
CA GLY A 80 -5.59 23.73 -1.96
C GLY A 80 -4.09 24.00 -2.04
N MET A 81 -3.37 23.09 -2.69
CA MET A 81 -1.93 23.15 -2.92
C MET A 81 -1.64 23.13 -4.43
N VAL A 82 -0.90 24.13 -4.88
CA VAL A 82 -0.47 24.29 -6.26
C VAL A 82 0.96 23.80 -6.40
N ARG A 83 1.15 22.76 -7.22
CA ARG A 83 2.48 22.19 -7.50
C ARG A 83 3.15 22.97 -8.63
N PHE A 84 4.36 23.47 -8.39
CA PHE A 84 5.13 24.24 -9.38
C PHE A 84 6.49 23.59 -9.73
N GLY A 85 6.77 22.41 -9.19
CA GLY A 85 8.01 21.69 -9.44
C GLY A 85 7.98 20.24 -8.97
N HIS A 86 9.15 19.63 -8.87
CA HIS A 86 9.32 18.26 -8.37
C HIS A 86 9.16 18.26 -6.85
N ASN A 87 7.97 17.88 -6.36
CA ASN A 87 7.60 17.93 -4.93
C ASN A 87 7.69 19.33 -4.29
N LEU A 88 7.52 20.39 -5.09
CA LEU A 88 7.47 21.78 -4.62
C LEU A 88 6.05 22.32 -4.74
N TYR A 89 5.56 22.92 -3.64
CA TYR A 89 4.16 23.35 -3.50
C TYR A 89 4.04 24.77 -2.94
N TYR A 90 3.01 25.48 -3.42
CA TYR A 90 2.47 26.68 -2.78
C TYR A 90 1.05 26.38 -2.30
N CYS A 91 0.61 27.02 -1.22
CA CYS A 91 -0.83 27.06 -0.94
C CYS A 91 -1.52 28.03 -1.92
N ASP A 92 -2.82 27.88 -2.14
CA ASP A 92 -3.58 28.70 -3.10
C ASP A 92 -3.37 30.20 -2.95
N ARG A 93 -3.28 30.71 -1.71
CA ARG A 93 -3.02 32.12 -1.45
C ARG A 93 -1.65 32.54 -1.96
N CYS A 94 -0.63 31.72 -1.71
CA CYS A 94 0.74 32.00 -2.13
C CYS A 94 0.90 31.86 -3.63
N ALA A 95 0.24 30.88 -4.25
CA ALA A 95 0.23 30.69 -5.70
C ALA A 95 -0.35 31.93 -6.41
N ARG A 96 -1.53 32.40 -6.00
CA ARG A 96 -2.16 33.60 -6.56
C ARG A 96 -1.29 34.85 -6.44
N MET A 97 -0.59 35.03 -5.32
CA MET A 97 0.30 36.16 -5.11
C MET A 97 1.53 36.17 -6.03
N VAL A 98 1.98 35.03 -6.56
CA VAL A 98 3.10 34.93 -7.51
C VAL A 98 2.65 34.61 -8.94
N GLY A 99 1.34 34.62 -9.23
CA GLY A 99 0.81 34.36 -10.57
C GLY A 99 0.73 32.89 -10.96
N TYR A 100 0.76 31.98 -9.99
CA TYR A 100 0.46 30.56 -10.21
C TYR A 100 -1.05 30.33 -10.03
N LYS A 101 -1.63 29.56 -10.97
CA LYS A 101 -3.06 29.34 -11.17
C LYS A 101 -3.70 28.59 -10.01
#